data_AF-A0AAD9GR39-F1
#
_entry.id   AF-A0AAD9GR39-F1
#
_cell.length_a   1.000
_cell.length_b   1.000
_cell.length_c   1.000
_cell.angle_alpha   90.00
_cell.angle_beta   90.00
_cell.angle_gamma   90.00
#
_symmetry.space_group_name_H-M   'P 1'
#
loop_
_entity.id
_entity.type
_entity.pdbx_description
1 polymer ?
#
loop_
_entity_poly.entity_id
_entity_poly.type
_entity_poly.pdbx_seq_one_letter_code
_entity_poly.pdbx_strand_id
1 'polypeptide(L)'
;MAVRPTTTPLRIGHGARPLASESHWLLSTAGKWTEEDEKEWKRQQHRENMVFFRRKKKEQQAELRTQHQQLEQRLQQHLAMQRRAAARATRIHHRPSTMEQKHAAVVHLIAETEALKLENTALMERINCHKTLRTSVVDAGDGLESTVTEPTSSISSRDSSNSDSSLSGTSMSSSSSSRLMSLQRGWRVHFSGGEPSFHFHPFSKEQLDTIREGYDAKFEVLPCMEPVGNLFGWEVERAPLVRHPSLPVLISRVRYSRQIHCAGRSARTTMEKLDVDSWPVLTTPDLWERIHGNTVTSQALQAVDEDTFVIVRNTPDRSFGVNFRYLNLVSRRRIQLEDGRRSIKYALVVVTSDANKRSREAEPESERRHVHWVNEGGAYMTLTEIDSDTLEVVYDHCSGCMNEEHAQYCLVDWGHICIRWEQLVTPSRTLAF
;
A
#
# COMPACT_ATOMS: atom_id res chain seq x y z
N MET A 1 -12.57 39.40 58.87
CA MET A 1 -11.80 38.36 58.15
C MET A 1 -12.42 37.00 58.43
N ALA A 2 -13.15 36.43 57.46
CA ALA A 2 -13.48 35.01 57.36
C ALA A 2 -14.23 34.80 56.04
N VAL A 3 -13.47 34.61 54.95
CA VAL A 3 -14.02 34.34 53.62
C VAL A 3 -14.27 32.83 53.51
N ARG A 4 -15.53 32.44 53.33
CA ARG A 4 -15.93 31.10 52.89
C ARG A 4 -15.67 30.98 51.38
N PRO A 5 -14.95 29.97 50.89
CA PRO A 5 -14.91 29.68 49.47
C PRO A 5 -16.09 28.78 49.09
N THR A 6 -16.89 29.31 48.17
CA THR A 6 -17.93 28.66 47.38
C THR A 6 -17.32 27.52 46.54
N THR A 7 -17.80 26.29 46.72
CA THR A 7 -17.47 25.16 45.85
C THR A 7 -18.37 25.17 44.61
N THR A 8 -17.87 25.75 43.52
CA THR A 8 -18.39 25.52 42.17
C THR A 8 -17.76 24.24 41.62
N PRO A 9 -18.51 23.29 41.04
CA PRO A 9 -17.91 22.12 40.39
C PRO A 9 -17.27 22.56 39.06
N LEU A 10 -15.93 22.45 38.99
CA LEU A 10 -15.18 22.63 37.76
C LEU A 10 -15.55 21.53 36.76
N ARG A 11 -16.09 21.97 35.63
CA ARG A 11 -16.37 21.21 34.42
C ARG A 11 -15.02 20.78 33.82
N ILE A 12 -14.62 19.53 34.05
CA ILE A 12 -13.40 18.97 33.42
C ILE A 12 -13.74 18.67 31.96
N GLY A 13 -13.16 19.46 31.08
CA GLY A 13 -13.26 19.30 29.64
C GLY A 13 -12.58 18.03 29.14
N HIS A 14 -13.11 17.52 28.03
CA HIS A 14 -12.47 16.52 27.19
C HIS A 14 -11.12 17.05 26.69
N GLY A 15 -10.05 16.61 27.35
CA GLY A 15 -8.67 16.83 26.96
C GLY A 15 -7.88 15.58 27.31
N ALA A 16 -7.01 15.16 26.39
CA ALA A 16 -6.14 14.00 26.51
C ALA A 16 -5.56 13.85 27.92
N ARG A 17 -5.72 12.67 28.54
CA ARG A 17 -4.91 12.32 29.71
C ARG A 17 -3.46 12.10 29.26
N PRO A 18 -2.47 12.82 29.83
CA PRO A 18 -1.07 12.50 29.64
C PRO A 18 -0.68 11.40 30.62
N LEU A 19 -0.91 10.13 30.28
CA LEU A 19 -0.50 9.00 31.14
C LEU A 19 0.58 8.16 30.45
N ALA A 20 1.77 8.76 30.41
CA ALA A 20 3.05 8.06 30.36
C ALA A 20 4.15 8.85 31.09
N SER A 21 3.98 10.16 31.26
CA SER A 21 5.00 11.05 31.84
C SER A 21 4.82 11.31 33.35
N GLU A 22 3.61 11.60 33.83
CA GLU A 22 3.41 12.03 35.24
C GLU A 22 3.53 10.90 36.27
N SER A 23 3.11 9.68 35.92
CA SER A 23 3.28 8.50 36.79
C SER A 23 4.73 8.01 36.84
N HIS A 24 5.52 8.26 35.79
CA HIS A 24 6.96 7.92 35.76
C HIS A 24 7.78 8.85 36.67
N TRP A 25 7.35 10.12 36.82
CA TRP A 25 8.01 11.07 37.73
C TRP A 25 7.64 10.85 39.20
N LEU A 26 6.37 10.53 39.51
CA LEU A 26 5.89 10.28 40.87
C LEU A 26 6.33 8.92 41.46
N LEU A 27 6.79 7.96 40.64
CA LEU A 27 7.23 6.63 41.08
C LEU A 27 8.76 6.47 41.15
N SER A 28 9.53 7.40 40.57
CA SER A 28 11.00 7.45 40.71
C SER A 28 11.46 7.79 42.14
N THR A 29 10.55 8.29 42.99
CA THR A 29 10.82 8.68 44.38
C THR A 29 10.59 7.57 45.41
N ALA A 30 10.03 6.41 45.03
CA ALA A 30 9.67 5.35 45.97
C ALA A 30 10.34 4.00 45.63
N GLY A 31 11.56 3.80 46.15
CA GLY A 31 12.17 2.48 46.32
C GLY A 31 12.62 1.78 45.02
N LYS A 32 13.83 1.20 45.04
CA LYS A 32 14.46 0.53 43.90
C LYS A 32 13.54 -0.55 43.30
N TRP A 33 13.02 -0.31 42.10
CA TRP A 33 12.39 -1.34 41.28
C TRP A 33 13.46 -2.35 40.84
N THR A 34 13.15 -3.64 40.92
CA THR A 34 13.95 -4.68 40.28
C THR A 34 13.59 -4.77 38.80
N GLU A 35 14.46 -5.35 37.97
CA GLU A 35 14.14 -5.60 36.55
C GLU A 35 12.89 -6.48 36.37
N GLU A 36 12.59 -7.33 37.36
CA GLU A 36 11.36 -8.12 37.40
C GLU A 36 10.11 -7.24 37.57
N ASP A 37 10.15 -6.25 38.48
CA ASP A 37 9.04 -5.33 38.71
C ASP A 37 8.73 -4.52 37.43
N GLU A 38 9.77 -4.06 36.73
CA GLU A 38 9.60 -3.30 35.48
C GLU A 38 8.98 -4.16 34.37
N LYS A 39 9.38 -5.43 34.28
CA LYS A 39 8.78 -6.41 33.34
C LYS A 39 7.33 -6.72 33.70
N GLU A 40 6.98 -6.77 34.99
CA GLU A 40 5.59 -6.96 35.42
C GLU A 40 4.71 -5.76 35.11
N TRP A 41 5.20 -4.55 35.35
CA TRP A 41 4.48 -3.34 35.02
C TRP A 41 4.26 -3.19 33.51
N LYS A 42 5.26 -3.47 32.67
CA LYS A 42 5.11 -3.48 31.20
C LYS A 42 4.08 -4.52 30.75
N ARG A 43 4.07 -5.72 31.36
CA ARG A 43 3.05 -6.75 31.08
C ARG A 43 1.65 -6.28 31.46
N GLN A 44 1.50 -5.62 32.60
CA GLN A 44 0.21 -5.09 33.05
C GLN A 44 -0.29 -3.97 32.14
N GLN A 45 0.58 -3.03 31.77
CA GLN A 45 0.25 -1.95 30.83
C GLN A 45 -0.14 -2.51 29.45
N HIS A 46 0.56 -3.53 28.96
CA HIS A 46 0.21 -4.20 27.71
C HIS A 46 -1.18 -4.86 27.78
N ARG A 47 -1.53 -5.53 28.90
CA ARG A 47 -2.87 -6.11 29.09
C ARG A 47 -3.97 -5.05 29.05
N GLU A 48 -3.77 -3.93 29.75
CA GLU A 48 -4.73 -2.82 29.79
C GLU A 48 -4.89 -2.17 28.41
N ASN A 49 -3.78 -1.93 27.72
CA ASN A 49 -3.79 -1.41 26.34
C ASN A 49 -4.53 -2.37 25.39
N MET A 50 -4.31 -3.68 25.51
CA MET A 50 -5.00 -4.67 24.68
C MET A 50 -6.50 -4.72 24.96
N VAL A 51 -6.93 -4.58 26.21
CA VAL A 51 -8.37 -4.50 26.56
C VAL A 51 -8.99 -3.21 26.00
N PHE A 52 -8.31 -2.08 26.14
CA PHE A 52 -8.74 -0.80 25.57
C PHE A 52 -8.87 -0.88 24.05
N PHE A 53 -7.86 -1.42 23.37
CA PHE A 53 -7.87 -1.62 21.92
C PHE A 53 -9.03 -2.51 21.47
N ARG A 54 -9.25 -3.64 22.14
CA ARG A 54 -10.37 -4.55 21.85
C ARG A 54 -11.73 -3.87 22.02
N ARG A 55 -11.89 -3.08 23.08
CA ARG A 55 -13.13 -2.33 23.35
C ARG A 55 -13.39 -1.28 22.28
N LYS A 56 -12.39 -0.47 21.95
CA LYS A 56 -12.46 0.55 20.90
C LYS A 56 -12.78 -0.07 19.54
N LYS A 57 -12.16 -1.20 19.20
CA LYS A 57 -12.44 -1.94 17.97
C LYS A 57 -13.89 -2.47 17.94
N LYS A 58 -14.40 -2.97 19.07
CA LYS A 58 -15.79 -3.43 19.20
C LYS A 58 -16.80 -2.28 19.06
N GLU A 59 -16.50 -1.12 19.63
CA GLU A 59 -17.32 0.10 19.49
C GLU A 59 -17.35 0.59 18.03
N GLN A 60 -16.20 0.69 17.37
CA GLN A 60 -16.12 1.05 15.95
C GLN A 60 -16.91 0.08 15.06
N GLN A 61 -16.82 -1.22 15.33
CA GLN A 61 -17.58 -2.22 14.57
C GLN A 61 -19.09 -2.09 14.80
N ALA A 62 -19.52 -1.75 16.02
CA ALA A 62 -20.95 -1.52 16.33
C ALA A 62 -21.47 -0.24 15.66
N GLU A 63 -20.66 0.82 15.61
CA GLU A 63 -20.96 2.06 14.91
C GLU A 63 -21.15 1.82 13.42
N LEU A 64 -20.21 1.11 12.77
CA LEU A 64 -20.31 0.75 11.35
C LEU A 64 -21.56 -0.07 11.03
N ARG A 65 -21.94 -1.02 11.89
CA ARG A 65 -23.19 -1.78 11.73
C ARG A 65 -24.42 -0.89 11.80
N THR A 66 -24.42 0.07 12.72
CA THR A 66 -25.54 1.01 12.89
C THR A 66 -25.65 1.94 11.67
N GLN A 67 -24.53 2.46 11.19
CA GLN A 67 -24.48 3.28 9.97
C GLN A 67 -24.95 2.50 8.74
N HIS A 68 -24.50 1.25 8.60
CA HIS A 68 -24.96 0.36 7.52
C HIS A 68 -26.47 0.20 7.53
N GLN A 69 -27.06 -0.13 8.68
CA GLN A 69 -28.52 -0.28 8.82
C GLN A 69 -29.27 1.02 8.47
N GLN A 70 -28.76 2.18 8.88
CA GLN A 70 -29.37 3.48 8.56
C GLN A 70 -29.31 3.77 7.06
N LEU A 71 -28.18 3.50 6.41
CA LEU A 71 -28.01 3.69 4.96
C LEU A 71 -28.92 2.74 4.18
N GLU A 72 -29.02 1.49 4.61
CA GLU A 72 -29.91 0.51 4.02
C GLU A 72 -31.38 0.94 4.10
N GLN A 73 -31.82 1.45 5.26
CA GLN A 73 -33.18 2.00 5.41
C GLN A 73 -33.42 3.21 4.48
N ARG A 74 -32.45 4.13 4.38
CA ARG A 74 -32.56 5.29 3.47
C ARG A 74 -32.65 4.85 2.01
N LEU A 75 -31.86 3.86 1.61
CA LEU A 75 -31.91 3.28 0.26
C LEU A 75 -33.28 2.66 -0.01
N GLN A 76 -33.80 1.87 0.91
CA GLN A 76 -35.14 1.28 0.80
C GLN A 76 -36.24 2.34 0.67
N GLN A 77 -36.15 3.43 1.45
CA GLN A 77 -37.08 4.57 1.35
C GLN A 77 -37.00 5.25 -0.03
N HIS A 78 -35.80 5.50 -0.54
CA HIS A 78 -35.59 6.08 -1.87
C HIS A 78 -36.15 5.20 -2.98
N LEU A 79 -35.87 3.89 -2.93
CA LEU A 79 -36.42 2.92 -3.89
C LEU A 79 -37.94 2.86 -3.83
N ALA A 80 -38.54 2.90 -2.64
CA ALA A 80 -39.99 2.94 -2.47
C ALA A 80 -40.60 4.23 -3.05
N MET A 81 -39.94 5.38 -2.86
CA MET A 81 -40.37 6.66 -3.45
C MET A 81 -40.30 6.62 -4.99
N GLN A 82 -39.21 6.10 -5.57
CA GLN A 82 -39.06 5.94 -7.01
C GLN A 82 -40.13 4.99 -7.59
N ARG A 83 -40.38 3.84 -6.94
CA ARG A 83 -41.45 2.91 -7.34
C ARG A 83 -42.82 3.58 -7.33
N ARG A 84 -43.12 4.39 -6.30
CA ARG A 84 -44.37 5.17 -6.23
C ARG A 84 -44.45 6.28 -7.30
N ALA A 85 -43.32 6.87 -7.69
CA ALA A 85 -43.27 7.85 -8.78
C ALA A 85 -43.51 7.19 -10.15
N ALA A 86 -42.85 6.07 -10.41
CA ALA A 86 -43.04 5.27 -11.63
C ALA A 86 -44.47 4.72 -11.77
N ALA A 87 -45.08 4.27 -10.66
CA ALA A 87 -46.47 3.83 -10.63
C ALA A 87 -47.49 4.97 -10.87
N ARG A 88 -47.10 6.23 -10.59
CA ARG A 88 -47.90 7.42 -10.91
C ARG A 88 -47.74 7.84 -12.37
N ALA A 89 -46.53 7.74 -12.93
CA ALA A 89 -46.26 8.03 -14.34
C ALA A 89 -46.99 7.06 -15.29
N THR A 90 -47.15 5.79 -14.93
CA THR A 90 -47.85 4.76 -15.72
C THR A 90 -49.36 4.94 -15.83
N ARG A 91 -49.99 5.81 -15.02
CA ARG A 91 -51.42 6.17 -15.14
C ARG A 91 -51.70 7.21 -16.22
N ILE A 92 -50.67 7.88 -16.72
CA ILE A 92 -50.73 8.74 -17.89
C ILE A 92 -50.16 7.88 -19.03
N HIS A 93 -50.96 7.54 -20.04
CA HIS A 93 -50.51 6.74 -21.17
C HIS A 93 -49.40 7.46 -21.95
N HIS A 94 -48.16 7.25 -21.52
CA HIS A 94 -46.97 7.66 -22.24
C HIS A 94 -46.18 6.41 -22.63
N ARG A 95 -45.95 6.28 -23.93
CA ARG A 95 -45.07 5.26 -24.50
C ARG A 95 -43.67 5.52 -23.92
N PRO A 96 -43.04 4.55 -23.23
CA PRO A 96 -41.77 4.79 -22.57
C PRO A 96 -40.72 5.17 -23.61
N SER A 97 -39.99 6.25 -23.33
CA SER A 97 -38.93 6.72 -24.23
C SER A 97 -37.77 5.73 -24.27
N THR A 98 -36.97 5.76 -25.33
CA THR A 98 -35.76 4.94 -25.47
C THR A 98 -34.79 5.11 -24.29
N MET A 99 -34.81 6.27 -23.62
CA MET A 99 -33.98 6.54 -22.44
C MET A 99 -34.49 5.81 -21.18
N GLU A 100 -35.81 5.70 -21.01
CA GLU A 100 -36.42 4.97 -19.88
C GLU A 100 -36.23 3.46 -20.01
N GLN A 101 -36.24 2.93 -21.24
CA GLN A 101 -35.91 1.53 -21.51
C GLN A 101 -34.44 1.22 -21.19
N LYS A 102 -33.51 2.12 -21.58
CA LYS A 102 -32.09 2.01 -21.22
C LYS A 102 -31.89 2.10 -19.70
N HIS A 103 -32.58 3.01 -19.03
CA HIS A 103 -32.51 3.12 -17.58
C HIS A 103 -33.05 1.86 -16.87
N ALA A 104 -34.14 1.27 -17.35
CA ALA A 104 -34.67 0.01 -16.82
C ALA A 104 -33.69 -1.16 -17.01
N ALA A 105 -33.02 -1.23 -18.17
CA ALA A 105 -31.98 -2.22 -18.44
C ALA A 105 -30.76 -2.06 -17.51
N VAL A 106 -30.33 -0.82 -17.26
CA VAL A 106 -29.23 -0.52 -16.31
C VAL A 106 -29.61 -0.91 -14.88
N VAL A 107 -30.84 -0.60 -14.44
CA VAL A 107 -31.32 -1.00 -13.10
C VAL A 107 -31.38 -2.52 -12.95
N HIS A 108 -31.80 -3.24 -13.99
CA HIS A 108 -31.78 -4.70 -13.99
C HIS A 108 -30.36 -5.25 -13.88
N LEU A 109 -29.41 -4.71 -14.65
CA LEU A 109 -28.01 -5.13 -14.61
C LEU A 109 -27.37 -4.85 -13.23
N ILE A 110 -27.70 -3.72 -12.61
CA ILE A 110 -27.24 -3.40 -11.24
C ILE A 110 -27.80 -4.40 -10.23
N ALA A 111 -29.08 -4.75 -10.31
CA ALA A 111 -29.69 -5.73 -9.41
C ALA A 111 -29.06 -7.14 -9.59
N GLU A 112 -28.77 -7.53 -10.82
CA GLU A 112 -28.11 -8.81 -11.14
C GLU A 112 -26.66 -8.84 -10.64
N THR A 113 -25.90 -7.76 -10.85
CA THR A 113 -24.52 -7.68 -10.35
C THR A 113 -24.44 -7.71 -8.83
N GLU A 114 -25.37 -7.05 -8.12
CA GLU A 114 -25.44 -7.13 -6.65
C GLU A 114 -25.85 -8.52 -6.16
N ALA A 115 -26.80 -9.19 -6.83
CA ALA A 115 -27.16 -10.58 -6.50
C ALA A 115 -25.95 -11.53 -6.67
N LEU A 116 -25.20 -11.39 -7.76
CA LEU A 116 -23.99 -12.18 -8.00
C LEU A 116 -22.88 -11.89 -6.99
N LYS A 117 -22.74 -10.65 -6.51
CA LYS A 117 -21.79 -10.31 -5.45
C LYS A 117 -22.15 -10.98 -4.12
N LEU A 118 -23.42 -10.96 -3.74
CA LEU A 118 -23.89 -11.64 -2.53
C LEU A 118 -23.71 -13.16 -2.60
N GLU A 119 -23.94 -13.75 -3.77
CA GLU A 119 -23.66 -15.17 -3.99
C GLU A 119 -22.16 -15.46 -3.90
N ASN A 120 -21.31 -14.62 -4.50
CA ASN A 120 -19.85 -14.75 -4.40
C ASN A 120 -19.34 -14.65 -2.97
N THR A 121 -19.88 -13.71 -2.16
CA THR A 121 -19.48 -13.61 -0.75
C THR A 121 -19.90 -14.86 0.04
N ALA A 122 -21.12 -15.37 -0.19
CA ALA A 122 -21.58 -16.61 0.43
C ALA A 122 -20.74 -17.84 0.03
N LEU A 123 -20.34 -17.93 -1.25
CA LEU A 123 -19.45 -18.98 -1.73
C LEU A 123 -18.05 -18.87 -1.09
N MET A 124 -17.51 -17.66 -0.97
CA MET A 124 -16.23 -17.41 -0.30
C MET A 124 -16.27 -17.80 1.17
N GLU A 125 -17.36 -17.51 1.88
CA GLU A 125 -17.56 -17.95 3.26
C GLU A 125 -17.60 -19.48 3.37
N ARG A 126 -18.31 -20.17 2.47
CA ARG A 126 -18.34 -21.63 2.41
C ARG A 126 -16.96 -22.22 2.13
N ILE A 127 -16.21 -21.64 1.20
CA ILE A 127 -14.82 -22.07 0.91
C ILE A 127 -13.94 -21.87 2.14
N ASN A 128 -14.10 -20.76 2.85
CA ASN A 128 -13.32 -20.51 4.06
C ASN A 128 -13.65 -21.52 5.16
N CYS A 129 -14.95 -21.81 5.39
CA CYS A 129 -15.38 -22.85 6.32
C CYS A 129 -14.77 -24.21 5.96
N HIS A 130 -14.75 -24.57 4.67
CA HIS A 130 -14.16 -25.83 4.22
C HIS A 130 -12.63 -25.86 4.40
N LYS A 131 -11.95 -24.73 4.16
CA LYS A 131 -10.51 -24.59 4.44
C LYS A 131 -10.22 -24.77 5.93
N THR A 132 -11.00 -24.13 6.81
CA THR A 132 -10.86 -24.27 8.26
C THR A 132 -11.10 -25.71 8.70
N LEU A 133 -12.15 -26.36 8.18
CA LEU A 133 -12.43 -27.77 8.46
C LEU A 133 -11.26 -28.66 8.01
N ARG A 134 -10.73 -28.43 6.80
CA ARG A 134 -9.60 -29.20 6.26
C ARG A 134 -8.34 -29.04 7.10
N THR A 135 -8.03 -27.81 7.55
CA THR A 135 -6.91 -27.59 8.47
C THR A 135 -7.13 -28.31 9.80
N SER A 136 -8.34 -28.25 10.37
CA SER A 136 -8.64 -28.97 11.62
C SER A 136 -8.58 -30.49 11.49
N VAL A 137 -8.92 -31.05 10.32
CA VAL A 137 -8.80 -32.50 10.05
C VAL A 137 -7.35 -32.92 9.87
N VAL A 138 -6.52 -32.10 9.24
CA VAL A 138 -5.07 -32.33 9.13
C VAL A 138 -4.41 -32.24 10.52
N ASP A 139 -4.74 -31.21 11.30
CA ASP A 139 -4.24 -31.02 12.67
C ASP A 139 -4.69 -32.17 13.60
N ALA A 140 -5.86 -32.75 13.37
CA ALA A 140 -6.34 -33.93 14.11
C ALA A 140 -5.73 -35.25 13.60
N GLY A 141 -5.32 -35.32 12.33
CA GLY A 141 -4.66 -36.47 11.72
C GLY A 141 -3.20 -36.63 12.12
N ASP A 142 -2.47 -35.52 12.26
CA ASP A 142 -1.08 -35.50 12.74
C ASP A 142 -0.94 -35.90 14.22
N GLY A 143 -2.06 -35.99 14.96
CA GLY A 143 -2.11 -36.51 16.33
C GLY A 143 -2.22 -38.04 16.44
N LEU A 144 -2.31 -38.78 15.32
CA LEU A 144 -2.56 -40.23 15.31
C LEU A 144 -1.47 -41.07 14.62
N GLU A 145 -0.26 -40.53 14.42
CA GLU A 145 0.94 -41.31 14.09
C GLU A 145 2.01 -41.12 15.17
N SER A 146 1.74 -41.63 16.37
CA SER A 146 2.81 -41.99 17.30
C SER A 146 2.41 -43.25 18.04
N THR A 147 2.98 -44.37 17.57
CA THR A 147 3.45 -45.54 18.35
C THR A 147 3.42 -46.76 17.45
N VAL A 148 4.59 -47.38 17.25
CA VAL A 148 4.85 -48.83 17.16
C VAL A 148 6.34 -48.98 16.76
N THR A 149 7.19 -49.20 17.79
CA THR A 149 8.31 -50.17 17.91
C THR A 149 9.34 -50.31 16.76
N GLU A 150 10.65 -50.45 16.96
CA GLU A 150 11.47 -50.88 18.11
C GLU A 150 12.98 -50.56 17.84
N PRO A 151 13.88 -50.74 18.84
CA PRO A 151 15.26 -50.26 18.86
C PRO A 151 16.29 -51.31 18.42
N THR A 152 17.42 -50.86 17.85
CA THR A 152 18.66 -51.65 17.85
C THR A 152 19.89 -50.78 18.11
N SER A 153 20.66 -51.27 19.07
CA SER A 153 21.93 -50.81 19.62
C SER A 153 23.12 -50.82 18.64
N SER A 154 24.07 -49.90 18.83
CA SER A 154 25.49 -50.26 18.99
C SER A 154 26.31 -49.12 19.61
N ILE A 155 27.17 -49.53 20.54
CA ILE A 155 28.07 -48.75 21.41
C ILE A 155 29.48 -48.71 20.79
N SER A 156 30.19 -47.57 20.87
CA SER A 156 31.64 -47.49 21.16
C SER A 156 32.01 -46.01 21.45
N SER A 157 32.14 -45.60 22.72
CA SER A 157 33.41 -45.36 23.48
C SER A 157 34.28 -44.21 22.95
N ARG A 158 34.37 -43.05 23.65
CA ARG A 158 35.36 -42.64 24.70
C ARG A 158 36.73 -42.27 24.09
N ASP A 159 37.34 -41.09 24.29
CA ASP A 159 37.86 -40.42 25.51
C ASP A 159 38.14 -38.91 25.18
N SER A 160 37.82 -37.90 26.00
CA SER A 160 38.44 -37.36 27.24
C SER A 160 39.67 -36.44 27.08
N SER A 161 39.51 -35.13 27.34
CA SER A 161 40.36 -34.22 28.17
C SER A 161 40.00 -32.73 27.90
N ASN A 162 39.36 -31.97 28.80
CA ASN A 162 39.93 -31.11 29.87
C ASN A 162 41.11 -30.22 29.40
N SER A 163 41.19 -28.88 29.57
CA SER A 163 40.75 -28.01 30.68
C SER A 163 40.67 -26.52 30.28
N ASP A 164 39.89 -25.75 31.06
CA ASP A 164 40.08 -24.38 31.59
C ASP A 164 40.69 -23.26 30.73
N SER A 165 39.95 -22.16 30.57
CA SER A 165 40.13 -20.95 31.41
C SER A 165 39.28 -19.78 30.93
N SER A 166 38.51 -19.26 31.87
CA SER A 166 37.79 -17.99 31.82
C SER A 166 38.76 -16.80 31.82
N LEU A 167 38.66 -15.92 30.82
CA LEU A 167 38.92 -14.49 30.99
C LEU A 167 37.92 -13.67 30.17
N SER A 168 37.09 -12.98 30.92
CA SER A 168 36.30 -11.81 30.56
C SER A 168 37.15 -10.76 29.83
N GLY A 169 36.75 -10.42 28.61
CA GLY A 169 37.30 -9.33 27.82
C GLY A 169 36.19 -8.66 27.03
N THR A 170 35.65 -7.58 27.59
CA THR A 170 34.72 -6.62 27.00
C THR A 170 35.10 -6.28 25.55
N SER A 171 34.23 -6.58 24.59
CA SER A 171 34.32 -6.01 23.23
C SER A 171 32.93 -5.56 22.77
N MET A 172 32.57 -4.34 23.19
CA MET A 172 31.38 -3.60 22.78
C MET A 172 31.65 -2.71 21.56
N SER A 173 32.42 -3.22 20.59
CA SER A 173 32.79 -2.45 19.38
C SER A 173 32.68 -3.23 18.06
N SER A 174 32.29 -4.51 18.09
CA SER A 174 32.19 -5.38 16.90
C SER A 174 30.80 -5.41 16.23
N SER A 175 29.76 -4.87 16.86
CA SER A 175 28.38 -4.88 16.33
C SER A 175 28.06 -3.76 15.34
N SER A 176 28.92 -2.74 15.25
CA SER A 176 28.76 -1.61 14.32
C SER A 176 29.51 -1.85 13.01
N SER A 177 30.73 -2.44 13.06
CA SER A 177 31.46 -2.83 11.86
C SER A 177 30.82 -4.01 11.12
N SER A 178 30.21 -4.98 11.82
CA SER A 178 29.51 -6.10 11.18
C SER A 178 28.23 -5.68 10.44
N ARG A 179 27.50 -4.67 10.96
CA ARG A 179 26.33 -4.08 10.28
C ARG A 179 26.69 -3.22 9.07
N LEU A 180 27.79 -2.46 9.14
CA LEU A 180 28.32 -1.72 8.00
C LEU A 180 28.87 -2.66 6.91
N MET A 181 29.49 -3.78 7.28
CA MET A 181 29.96 -4.80 6.34
C MET A 181 28.82 -5.64 5.74
N SER A 182 27.70 -5.84 6.45
CA SER A 182 26.53 -6.54 5.91
C SER A 182 25.76 -5.70 4.89
N LEU A 183 25.70 -4.38 5.06
CA LEU A 183 25.08 -3.46 4.09
C LEU A 183 25.81 -3.48 2.73
N GLN A 184 27.11 -3.77 2.69
CA GLN A 184 27.84 -3.95 1.42
C GLN A 184 27.58 -5.29 0.73
N ARG A 185 27.15 -6.32 1.47
CA ARG A 185 26.99 -7.68 0.92
C ARG A 185 25.59 -8.00 0.43
N GLY A 186 24.58 -7.23 0.82
CA GLY A 186 23.18 -7.51 0.53
C GLY A 186 22.53 -8.46 1.54
N TRP A 187 21.24 -8.77 1.34
CA TRP A 187 20.47 -9.66 2.22
C TRP A 187 19.35 -10.36 1.46
N ARG A 188 18.85 -11.47 2.03
CA ARG A 188 17.69 -12.18 1.48
C ARG A 188 16.39 -11.51 1.93
N VAL A 189 15.52 -11.24 0.96
CA VAL A 189 14.21 -10.62 1.14
C VAL A 189 13.16 -11.72 1.20
N HIS A 190 12.32 -11.71 2.23
CA HIS A 190 11.25 -12.67 2.45
C HIS A 190 9.90 -11.96 2.46
N PHE A 191 8.89 -12.59 1.85
CA PHE A 191 7.52 -12.10 1.86
C PHE A 191 6.68 -12.92 2.83
N SER A 192 5.69 -12.30 3.47
CA SER A 192 4.82 -12.94 4.45
C SER A 192 3.79 -13.89 3.82
N GLY A 193 3.52 -13.76 2.52
CA GLY A 193 2.56 -14.59 1.79
C GLY A 193 3.13 -15.90 1.25
N GLY A 194 4.39 -16.22 1.56
CA GLY A 194 5.08 -17.42 1.06
C GLY A 194 5.60 -17.28 -0.37
N GLU A 195 5.62 -16.07 -0.94
CA GLU A 195 6.17 -15.81 -2.26
C GLU A 195 7.70 -16.08 -2.28
N PRO A 196 8.27 -16.47 -3.44
CA PRO A 196 9.70 -16.80 -3.53
C PRO A 196 10.59 -15.67 -3.03
N SER A 197 11.52 -16.00 -2.15
CA SER A 197 12.51 -15.05 -1.63
C SER A 197 13.53 -14.67 -2.70
N PHE A 198 14.33 -13.63 -2.48
CA PHE A 198 15.45 -13.32 -3.36
C PHE A 198 16.57 -12.59 -2.63
N HIS A 199 17.80 -12.71 -3.13
CA HIS A 199 18.92 -11.93 -2.60
C HIS A 199 18.97 -10.51 -3.21
N PHE A 200 18.93 -9.48 -2.36
CA PHE A 200 19.00 -8.07 -2.74
C PHE A 200 20.37 -7.47 -2.45
N HIS A 201 20.91 -6.72 -3.42
CA HIS A 201 22.09 -5.89 -3.25
C HIS A 201 21.71 -4.40 -3.25
N PRO A 202 22.09 -3.65 -2.19
CA PRO A 202 21.88 -2.20 -2.13
C PRO A 202 22.51 -1.44 -3.28
N PHE A 203 21.89 -0.32 -3.62
CA PHE A 203 22.40 0.60 -4.63
C PHE A 203 23.20 1.72 -3.96
N SER A 204 24.24 2.22 -4.63
CA SER A 204 24.82 3.50 -4.24
C SER A 204 23.92 4.66 -4.69
N LYS A 205 24.08 5.83 -4.08
CA LYS A 205 23.32 7.02 -4.47
C LYS A 205 23.64 7.43 -5.90
N GLU A 206 24.90 7.39 -6.28
CA GLU A 206 25.39 7.72 -7.62
C GLU A 206 24.78 6.79 -8.68
N GLN A 207 24.68 5.50 -8.38
CA GLN A 207 24.02 4.53 -9.26
C GLN A 207 22.55 4.87 -9.49
N LEU A 208 21.82 5.23 -8.43
CA LEU A 208 20.40 5.60 -8.53
C LEU A 208 20.21 6.92 -9.27
N ASP A 209 21.09 7.91 -9.01
CA ASP A 209 21.06 9.19 -9.71
C ASP A 209 21.32 9.01 -11.21
N THR A 210 22.31 8.21 -11.61
CA THR A 210 22.58 7.87 -13.03
C THR A 210 21.38 7.17 -13.68
N ILE A 211 20.74 6.22 -12.99
CA ILE A 211 19.55 5.54 -13.51
C ILE A 211 18.41 6.54 -13.69
N ARG A 212 18.17 7.42 -12.71
CA ARG A 212 17.13 8.45 -12.78
C ARG A 212 17.38 9.43 -13.93
N GLU A 213 18.61 9.90 -14.11
CA GLU A 213 18.99 10.77 -15.23
C GLU A 213 18.74 10.09 -16.58
N GLY A 214 19.02 8.79 -16.70
CA GLY A 214 18.67 8.01 -17.87
C GLY A 214 17.16 7.97 -18.14
N TYR A 215 16.34 7.85 -17.09
CA TYR A 215 14.88 7.95 -17.24
C TYR A 215 14.40 9.36 -17.53
N ASP A 216 14.99 10.40 -16.93
CA ASP A 216 14.66 11.80 -17.24
C ASP A 216 14.87 12.06 -18.74
N ALA A 217 16.03 11.67 -19.29
CA ALA A 217 16.31 11.79 -20.73
C ALA A 217 15.35 10.97 -21.61
N LYS A 218 15.01 9.74 -21.20
CA LYS A 218 14.01 8.94 -21.92
C LYS A 218 12.65 9.65 -21.96
N PHE A 219 12.18 10.18 -20.83
CA PHE A 219 10.88 10.84 -20.74
C PHE A 219 10.82 12.17 -21.49
N GLU A 220 11.95 12.84 -21.70
CA GLU A 220 12.07 14.06 -22.52
C GLU A 220 12.03 13.79 -24.03
N VAL A 221 12.67 12.72 -24.53
CA VAL A 221 12.88 12.46 -25.97
C VAL A 221 11.75 11.63 -26.62
N LEU A 222 10.90 11.00 -25.82
CA LEU A 222 9.85 10.08 -26.28
C LEU A 222 8.78 10.76 -27.18
N PRO A 223 8.09 9.99 -28.05
CA PRO A 223 7.32 10.51 -29.19
C PRO A 223 6.17 11.43 -28.80
N CYS A 224 5.69 12.19 -29.80
CA CYS A 224 4.53 13.05 -29.69
C CYS A 224 3.33 12.25 -29.14
N MET A 225 2.70 12.80 -28.12
CA MET A 225 1.53 12.21 -27.47
C MET A 225 0.28 12.64 -28.21
N GLU A 226 -0.64 11.72 -28.46
CA GLU A 226 -1.92 12.00 -29.09
C GLU A 226 -3.02 12.06 -28.02
N PRO A 227 -3.91 13.06 -28.04
CA PRO A 227 -5.03 13.12 -27.11
C PRO A 227 -6.02 11.98 -27.42
N VAL A 228 -6.34 11.19 -26.39
CA VAL A 228 -7.23 10.02 -26.49
C VAL A 228 -8.61 10.31 -25.89
N GLY A 229 -8.68 11.22 -24.92
CA GLY A 229 -9.95 11.65 -24.32
C GLY A 229 -9.80 12.02 -22.85
N ASN A 230 -10.87 11.86 -22.08
CA ASN A 230 -10.92 12.18 -20.66
C ASN A 230 -11.35 10.97 -19.83
N LEU A 231 -10.74 10.80 -18.65
CA LEU A 231 -11.05 9.76 -17.67
C LEU A 231 -11.28 10.39 -16.30
N PHE A 232 -12.55 10.50 -15.87
CA PHE A 232 -12.95 11.08 -14.58
C PHE A 232 -12.33 12.46 -14.29
N GLY A 233 -12.28 13.34 -15.30
CA GLY A 233 -11.72 14.69 -15.18
C GLY A 233 -10.21 14.78 -15.42
N TRP A 234 -9.55 13.67 -15.74
CA TRP A 234 -8.17 13.64 -16.22
C TRP A 234 -8.15 13.62 -17.75
N GLU A 235 -7.42 14.54 -18.37
CA GLU A 235 -7.09 14.48 -19.79
C GLU A 235 -6.09 13.35 -20.01
N VAL A 236 -6.31 12.56 -21.06
CA VAL A 236 -5.52 11.36 -21.37
C VAL A 236 -4.87 11.54 -22.72
N GLU A 237 -3.54 11.50 -22.74
CA GLU A 237 -2.74 11.47 -23.95
C GLU A 237 -1.96 10.15 -24.02
N ARG A 238 -1.76 9.63 -25.22
CA ARG A 238 -1.07 8.34 -25.42
C ARG A 238 -0.08 8.45 -26.56
N ALA A 239 1.09 7.84 -26.39
CA ALA A 239 2.01 7.66 -27.50
C ALA A 239 1.59 6.47 -28.38
N PRO A 240 1.91 6.48 -29.68
CA PRO A 240 1.85 5.28 -30.51
C PRO A 240 2.64 4.12 -29.87
N LEU A 241 2.14 2.89 -30.02
CA LEU A 241 2.87 1.71 -29.56
C LEU A 241 4.12 1.50 -30.40
N VAL A 242 5.26 1.40 -29.74
CA VAL A 242 6.56 1.18 -30.39
C VAL A 242 7.10 -0.18 -29.97
N ARG A 243 7.72 -0.92 -30.89
CA ARG A 243 8.41 -2.16 -30.52
C ARG A 243 9.68 -1.84 -29.72
N HIS A 244 9.89 -2.57 -28.63
CA HIS A 244 11.13 -2.44 -27.88
C HIS A 244 12.33 -2.87 -28.75
N PRO A 245 13.45 -2.13 -28.77
CA PRO A 245 14.56 -2.41 -29.68
C PRO A 245 15.21 -3.79 -29.50
N SER A 246 15.18 -4.33 -28.28
CA SER A 246 15.92 -5.55 -27.92
C SER A 246 15.06 -6.65 -27.27
N LEU A 247 13.78 -6.38 -27.00
CA LEU A 247 12.88 -7.33 -26.33
C LEU A 247 11.64 -7.54 -27.20
N PRO A 248 11.02 -8.73 -27.19
CA PRO A 248 9.80 -9.02 -27.94
C PRO A 248 8.57 -8.46 -27.23
N VAL A 249 8.59 -7.17 -26.87
CA VAL A 249 7.50 -6.46 -26.19
C VAL A 249 7.22 -5.13 -26.89
N LEU A 250 6.02 -4.61 -26.69
CA LEU A 250 5.61 -3.26 -27.10
C LEU A 250 5.82 -2.30 -25.94
N ILE A 251 6.27 -1.08 -26.20
CA ILE A 251 6.34 -0.01 -25.21
C ILE A 251 5.07 0.81 -25.31
N SER A 252 4.32 0.86 -24.21
CA SER A 252 3.16 1.74 -24.04
C SER A 252 3.57 2.92 -23.18
N ARG A 253 3.18 4.13 -23.60
CA ARG A 253 3.29 5.35 -22.80
C ARG A 253 1.96 6.08 -22.79
N VAL A 254 1.56 6.52 -21.62
CA VAL A 254 0.36 7.32 -21.42
C VAL A 254 0.67 8.46 -20.47
N ARG A 255 -0.02 9.57 -20.65
CA ARG A 255 0.02 10.72 -19.76
C ARG A 255 -1.40 11.06 -19.35
N TYR A 256 -1.61 11.20 -18.05
CA TYR A 256 -2.82 11.74 -17.45
C TYR A 256 -2.48 13.12 -16.91
N SER A 257 -3.23 14.13 -17.31
CA SER A 257 -3.06 15.48 -16.76
C SER A 257 -4.38 16.01 -16.21
N ARG A 258 -4.29 16.81 -15.16
CA ARG A 258 -5.45 17.47 -14.57
C ARG A 258 -5.06 18.78 -13.92
N GLN A 259 -5.91 19.79 -14.13
CA GLN A 259 -5.78 21.07 -13.44
C GLN A 259 -6.64 21.09 -12.17
N ILE A 260 -6.02 21.51 -11.07
CA ILE A 260 -6.64 21.67 -9.75
C ILE A 260 -6.78 23.16 -9.48
N HIS A 261 -8.02 23.61 -9.37
CA HIS A 261 -8.34 24.99 -9.02
C HIS A 261 -8.38 25.14 -7.50
N CYS A 262 -7.54 26.05 -7.00
CA CYS A 262 -7.27 26.29 -5.60
C CYS A 262 -8.03 27.53 -5.12
N ALA A 263 -8.86 27.38 -4.10
CA ALA A 263 -9.65 28.49 -3.58
C ALA A 263 -8.75 29.58 -2.98
N GLY A 264 -9.05 30.85 -3.27
CA GLY A 264 -8.42 31.99 -2.60
C GLY A 264 -6.94 32.17 -2.88
N ARG A 265 -6.47 31.84 -4.10
CA ARG A 265 -5.06 31.98 -4.50
C ARG A 265 -4.10 31.20 -3.59
N SER A 266 -4.51 30.01 -3.20
CA SER A 266 -3.79 29.13 -2.28
C SER A 266 -3.06 27.99 -2.99
N ALA A 267 -2.69 28.14 -4.26
CA ALA A 267 -1.99 27.12 -5.03
C ALA A 267 -0.73 26.63 -4.30
N ARG A 268 0.05 27.56 -3.74
CA ARG A 268 1.18 27.27 -2.85
C ARG A 268 0.86 26.29 -1.73
N THR A 269 -0.08 26.65 -0.86
CA THR A 269 -0.42 25.86 0.33
C THR A 269 -1.07 24.53 -0.06
N THR A 270 -1.86 24.54 -1.13
CA THR A 270 -2.47 23.33 -1.69
C THR A 270 -1.41 22.37 -2.20
N MET A 271 -0.38 22.87 -2.91
CA MET A 271 0.74 22.08 -3.40
C MET A 271 1.57 21.49 -2.26
N GLU A 272 1.89 22.29 -1.24
CA GLU A 272 2.61 21.84 -0.04
C GLU A 272 1.84 20.72 0.67
N LYS A 273 0.51 20.85 0.79
CA LYS A 273 -0.35 19.80 1.34
C LYS A 273 -0.36 18.55 0.47
N LEU A 274 -0.56 18.70 -0.84
CA LEU A 274 -0.55 17.56 -1.77
C LEU A 274 0.79 16.83 -1.73
N ASP A 275 1.91 17.52 -1.54
CA ASP A 275 3.21 16.89 -1.36
C ASP A 275 3.30 16.03 -0.10
N VAL A 276 2.91 16.62 1.04
CA VAL A 276 2.87 15.90 2.32
C VAL A 276 1.95 14.67 2.24
N ASP A 277 0.79 14.79 1.58
CA ASP A 277 -0.19 13.71 1.49
C ASP A 277 0.19 12.66 0.42
N SER A 278 0.87 13.06 -0.66
CA SER A 278 1.29 12.14 -1.74
C SER A 278 2.46 11.27 -1.35
N TRP A 279 3.43 11.80 -0.61
CA TRP A 279 4.66 11.06 -0.33
C TRP A 279 4.42 9.73 0.42
N PRO A 280 3.57 9.66 1.47
CA PRO A 280 3.20 8.40 2.10
C PRO A 280 2.47 7.46 1.17
N VAL A 281 1.62 7.97 0.26
CA VAL A 281 0.90 7.13 -0.71
C VAL A 281 1.86 6.39 -1.64
N LEU A 282 2.93 7.06 -2.06
CA LEU A 282 3.92 6.49 -2.97
C LEU A 282 4.93 5.56 -2.27
N THR A 283 5.22 5.79 -0.98
CA THR A 283 6.30 5.08 -0.26
C THR A 283 5.81 4.00 0.71
N THR A 284 4.58 4.11 1.23
CA THR A 284 4.06 3.18 2.25
C THR A 284 3.36 1.99 1.60
N PRO A 285 3.67 0.74 1.99
CA PRO A 285 3.04 -0.46 1.41
C PRO A 285 1.51 -0.42 1.39
N ASP A 286 0.87 -0.13 2.53
CA ASP A 286 -0.59 -0.17 2.67
C ASP A 286 -1.31 0.88 1.81
N LEU A 287 -0.71 2.06 1.63
CA LEU A 287 -1.31 3.12 0.81
C LEU A 287 -1.04 2.89 -0.68
N TRP A 288 0.13 2.35 -1.01
CA TRP A 288 0.44 1.94 -2.37
C TRP A 288 -0.52 0.85 -2.85
N GLU A 289 -0.80 -0.16 -2.02
CA GLU A 289 -1.77 -1.20 -2.39
C GLU A 289 -3.16 -0.61 -2.72
N ARG A 290 -3.60 0.42 -1.97
CA ARG A 290 -4.91 1.05 -2.19
C ARG A 290 -5.04 1.75 -3.54
N ILE A 291 -3.96 2.23 -4.13
CA ILE A 291 -4.00 2.88 -5.45
C ILE A 291 -3.97 1.87 -6.60
N HIS A 292 -3.78 0.57 -6.34
CA HIS A 292 -3.77 -0.48 -7.35
C HIS A 292 -5.04 -1.34 -7.33
N GLY A 293 -5.52 -1.75 -8.51
CA GLY A 293 -6.68 -2.63 -8.66
C GLY A 293 -6.47 -4.03 -8.10
N ASN A 294 -5.24 -4.53 -8.19
CA ASN A 294 -4.82 -5.85 -7.77
C ASN A 294 -4.05 -5.79 -6.44
N THR A 295 -3.98 -6.91 -5.73
CA THR A 295 -3.13 -7.05 -4.55
C THR A 295 -1.68 -6.78 -4.94
N VAL A 296 -1.02 -5.86 -4.25
CA VAL A 296 0.41 -5.55 -4.44
C VAL A 296 1.11 -5.60 -3.10
N THR A 297 1.99 -6.58 -2.92
CA THR A 297 2.87 -6.65 -1.75
C THR A 297 4.05 -5.72 -1.97
N SER A 298 4.33 -4.84 -1.00
CA SER A 298 5.46 -3.91 -1.08
C SER A 298 6.32 -3.97 0.18
N GLN A 299 7.64 -3.84 0.01
CA GLN A 299 8.57 -3.77 1.13
C GLN A 299 9.70 -2.77 0.83
N ALA A 300 9.92 -1.80 1.71
CA ALA A 300 11.07 -0.92 1.62
C ALA A 300 12.35 -1.73 1.88
N LEU A 301 13.26 -1.70 0.91
CA LEU A 301 14.54 -2.40 0.99
C LEU A 301 15.65 -1.45 1.45
N GLN A 302 15.66 -0.23 0.94
CA GLN A 302 16.72 0.73 1.22
C GLN A 302 16.14 2.13 1.32
N ALA A 303 16.45 2.82 2.42
CA ALA A 303 16.30 4.27 2.53
C ALA A 303 17.67 4.89 2.21
N VAL A 304 17.75 5.67 1.14
CA VAL A 304 19.00 6.33 0.72
C VAL A 304 19.12 7.68 1.41
N ASP A 305 18.03 8.43 1.41
CA ASP A 305 17.81 9.68 2.15
C ASP A 305 16.30 9.88 2.38
N GLU A 306 15.91 11.03 2.94
CA GLU A 306 14.51 11.34 3.28
C GLU A 306 13.58 11.38 2.05
N ASP A 307 14.15 11.62 0.87
CA ASP A 307 13.43 11.82 -0.38
C ASP A 307 13.66 10.66 -1.37
N THR A 308 14.38 9.59 -0.99
CA THR A 308 14.78 8.53 -1.92
C THR A 308 14.75 7.15 -1.26
N PHE A 309 13.92 6.27 -1.82
CA PHE A 309 13.74 4.88 -1.38
C PHE A 309 13.89 3.89 -2.52
N VAL A 310 14.41 2.71 -2.21
CA VAL A 310 14.30 1.52 -3.06
C VAL A 310 13.32 0.56 -2.40
N ILE A 311 12.24 0.24 -3.10
CA ILE A 311 11.13 -0.57 -2.62
C ILE A 311 10.95 -1.75 -3.58
N VAL A 312 10.79 -2.97 -3.08
CA VAL A 312 10.32 -4.09 -3.92
C VAL A 312 8.81 -4.05 -4.02
N ARG A 313 8.30 -4.22 -5.23
CA ARG A 313 6.88 -4.38 -5.52
C ARG A 313 6.66 -5.78 -6.09
N ASN A 314 5.66 -6.48 -5.57
CA ASN A 314 5.32 -7.84 -5.96
C ASN A 314 3.81 -7.95 -6.16
N THR A 315 3.40 -8.19 -7.41
CA THR A 315 2.00 -8.33 -7.80
C THR A 315 1.77 -9.78 -8.22
N PRO A 316 1.05 -10.60 -7.43
CA PRO A 316 0.67 -11.94 -7.85
C PRO A 316 -0.35 -11.87 -8.98
N ASP A 317 -0.06 -12.53 -10.10
CA ASP A 317 -1.01 -12.74 -11.17
C ASP A 317 -1.60 -14.15 -11.06
N ARG A 318 -2.89 -14.21 -10.73
CA ARG A 318 -3.61 -15.48 -10.56
C ARG A 318 -3.87 -16.20 -11.88
N SER A 319 -3.94 -15.48 -12.99
CA SER A 319 -4.22 -16.04 -14.32
C SER A 319 -3.00 -16.78 -14.86
N PHE A 320 -1.80 -16.24 -14.61
CA PHE A 320 -0.56 -16.85 -15.06
C PHE A 320 0.16 -17.67 -13.98
N GLY A 321 -0.29 -17.61 -12.72
CA GLY A 321 0.36 -18.31 -11.61
C GLY A 321 1.78 -17.82 -11.32
N VAL A 322 2.11 -16.59 -11.74
CA VAL A 322 3.44 -15.97 -11.57
C VAL A 322 3.33 -14.66 -10.80
N ASN A 323 4.39 -14.30 -10.11
CA ASN A 323 4.51 -13.01 -9.45
C ASN A 323 5.25 -12.03 -10.36
N PHE A 324 4.62 -10.92 -10.72
CA PHE A 324 5.30 -9.80 -11.35
C PHE A 324 6.04 -9.01 -10.28
N ARG A 325 7.37 -8.94 -10.39
CA ARG A 325 8.22 -8.33 -9.38
C ARG A 325 9.19 -7.33 -9.98
N TYR A 326 9.40 -6.23 -9.28
CA TYR A 326 10.40 -5.24 -9.65
C TYR A 326 10.95 -4.49 -8.45
N LEU A 327 12.16 -3.97 -8.61
CA LEU A 327 12.75 -3.01 -7.68
C LEU A 327 12.38 -1.61 -8.19
N ASN A 328 11.83 -0.81 -7.30
CA ASN A 328 11.27 0.50 -7.61
C ASN A 328 12.04 1.58 -6.86
N LEU A 329 12.71 2.45 -7.61
CA LEU A 329 13.20 3.71 -7.09
C LEU A 329 12.02 4.68 -6.98
N VAL A 330 11.74 5.08 -5.74
CA VAL A 330 10.79 6.13 -5.42
C VAL A 330 11.60 7.33 -4.94
N SER A 331 11.61 8.42 -5.70
CA SER A 331 12.31 9.64 -5.30
C SER A 331 11.44 10.87 -5.46
N ARG A 332 11.62 11.87 -4.59
CA ARG A 332 10.97 13.18 -4.66
C ARG A 332 12.00 14.27 -4.88
N ARG A 333 11.72 15.20 -5.80
CA ARG A 333 12.51 16.42 -5.98
C ARG A 333 11.59 17.63 -6.02
N ARG A 334 11.97 18.68 -5.30
CA ARG A 334 11.34 20.00 -5.38
C ARG A 334 12.22 20.88 -6.24
N ILE A 335 11.66 21.37 -7.33
CA ILE A 335 12.39 22.04 -8.42
C ILE A 335 11.75 23.41 -8.62
N GLN A 336 12.58 24.40 -8.92
CA GLN A 336 12.12 25.66 -9.48
C GLN A 336 12.42 25.63 -10.98
N LEU A 337 11.38 25.78 -11.79
CA LEU A 337 11.50 25.85 -13.25
C LEU A 337 12.19 27.15 -13.66
N GLU A 338 12.70 27.20 -14.89
CA GLU A 338 13.43 28.37 -15.41
C GLU A 338 12.59 29.67 -15.39
N ASP A 339 11.28 29.54 -15.52
CA ASP A 339 10.31 30.64 -15.43
C ASP A 339 9.96 31.04 -13.99
N GLY A 340 10.60 30.44 -12.99
CA GLY A 340 10.39 30.71 -11.57
C GLY A 340 9.24 29.93 -10.94
N ARG A 341 8.44 29.19 -11.72
CA ARG A 341 7.35 28.35 -11.20
C ARG A 341 7.89 27.18 -10.39
N ARG A 342 7.13 26.75 -9.39
CA ARG A 342 7.51 25.63 -8.54
C ARG A 342 6.96 24.33 -9.08
N SER A 343 7.76 23.28 -8.99
CA SER A 343 7.38 21.94 -9.39
C SER A 343 7.87 20.92 -8.37
N ILE A 344 7.08 19.87 -8.16
CA ILE A 344 7.45 18.72 -7.33
C ILE A 344 7.34 17.49 -8.21
N LYS A 345 8.47 16.81 -8.43
CA LYS A 345 8.58 15.65 -9.31
C LYS A 345 8.83 14.40 -8.46
N TYR A 346 7.93 13.43 -8.57
CA TYR A 346 8.08 12.09 -8.02
C TYR A 346 8.51 11.15 -9.14
N ALA A 347 9.65 10.50 -9.00
CA ALA A 347 10.09 9.44 -9.89
C ALA A 347 9.73 8.09 -9.29
N LEU A 348 9.05 7.24 -10.06
CA LEU A 348 8.64 5.88 -9.72
C LEU A 348 9.20 4.94 -10.79
N VAL A 349 10.52 4.74 -10.80
CA VAL A 349 11.20 4.06 -11.91
C VAL A 349 11.64 2.65 -11.52
N VAL A 350 11.62 1.72 -12.47
CA VAL A 350 12.15 0.37 -12.30
C VAL A 350 13.67 0.44 -12.35
N VAL A 351 14.32 -0.12 -11.33
CA VAL A 351 15.77 -0.12 -11.20
C VAL A 351 16.34 -1.53 -11.16
N THR A 352 17.55 -1.69 -11.67
CA THR A 352 18.31 -2.92 -11.55
C THR A 352 19.80 -2.63 -11.55
N SER A 353 20.59 -3.54 -10.97
CA SER A 353 22.05 -3.54 -11.05
C SER A 353 22.54 -4.91 -11.49
N ASP A 354 23.76 -5.02 -11.99
CA ASP A 354 24.32 -6.30 -12.41
C ASP A 354 24.41 -7.30 -11.24
N ALA A 355 24.66 -6.82 -10.02
CA ALA A 355 24.70 -7.66 -8.83
C ALA A 355 23.31 -8.25 -8.50
N ASN A 356 22.27 -7.42 -8.55
CA ASN A 356 20.89 -7.90 -8.38
C ASN A 356 20.49 -8.83 -9.52
N LYS A 357 20.86 -8.54 -10.77
CA LYS A 357 20.59 -9.41 -11.93
C LYS A 357 21.22 -10.78 -11.78
N ARG A 358 22.51 -10.85 -11.46
CA ARG A 358 23.22 -12.12 -11.20
C ARG A 358 22.59 -12.91 -10.06
N SER A 359 22.18 -12.24 -8.98
CA SER A 359 21.51 -12.90 -7.85
C SER A 359 20.20 -13.55 -8.27
N ARG A 360 19.37 -12.85 -9.05
CA ARG A 360 18.11 -13.40 -9.58
C ARG A 360 18.32 -14.58 -10.51
N GLU A 361 19.36 -14.51 -11.34
CA GLU A 361 19.71 -15.59 -12.28
C GLU A 361 20.23 -16.85 -11.56
N ALA A 362 20.81 -16.69 -10.37
CA ALA A 362 21.31 -17.76 -9.53
C ALA A 362 20.25 -18.44 -8.65
N GLU A 363 19.03 -17.89 -8.54
CA GLU A 363 17.96 -18.53 -7.77
C GLU A 363 17.53 -19.86 -8.43
N PRO A 364 17.04 -20.84 -7.65
CA PRO A 364 16.64 -22.15 -8.17
C PRO A 364 15.61 -22.06 -9.31
N GLU A 365 15.72 -22.95 -10.30
CA GLU A 365 14.79 -23.02 -11.44
C GLU A 365 13.31 -23.17 -11.02
N SER A 366 13.06 -23.86 -9.91
CA SER A 366 11.73 -23.98 -9.31
C SER A 366 11.18 -22.62 -8.89
N GLU A 367 11.99 -21.71 -8.35
CA GLU A 367 11.56 -20.38 -7.93
C GLU A 367 11.48 -19.40 -9.09
N ARG A 368 12.44 -19.45 -10.03
CA ARG A 368 12.49 -18.56 -11.20
C ARG A 368 11.26 -18.67 -12.09
N ARG A 369 10.65 -19.85 -12.22
CA ARG A 369 9.42 -20.05 -13.00
C ARG A 369 8.18 -19.40 -12.39
N HIS A 370 8.20 -19.05 -11.10
CA HIS A 370 7.08 -18.44 -10.39
C HIS A 370 7.23 -16.92 -10.21
N VAL A 371 8.32 -16.32 -10.70
CA VAL A 371 8.58 -14.87 -10.58
C VAL A 371 9.04 -14.30 -11.92
N HIS A 372 8.24 -13.38 -12.48
CA HIS A 372 8.61 -12.58 -13.63
C HIS A 372 9.18 -11.23 -13.17
N TRP A 373 10.48 -11.01 -13.43
CA TRP A 373 11.13 -9.75 -13.08
C TRP A 373 10.97 -8.71 -14.18
N VAL A 374 10.27 -7.63 -13.86
CA VAL A 374 10.19 -6.43 -14.71
C VAL A 374 11.48 -5.63 -14.50
N ASN A 375 12.20 -5.35 -15.59
CA ASN A 375 13.52 -4.70 -15.54
C ASN A 375 13.51 -3.29 -16.17
N GLU A 376 12.42 -2.90 -16.81
CA GLU A 376 12.26 -1.59 -17.43
C GLU A 376 10.83 -1.09 -17.28
N GLY A 377 10.70 0.22 -17.15
CA GLY A 377 9.44 0.91 -17.00
C GLY A 377 9.51 1.92 -15.87
N GLY A 378 8.57 2.83 -15.83
CA GLY A 378 8.50 3.80 -14.76
C GLY A 378 7.39 4.80 -14.97
N ALA A 379 7.17 5.60 -13.94
CA ALA A 379 6.27 6.72 -14.01
C ALA A 379 6.87 7.95 -13.34
N TYR A 380 6.45 9.11 -13.83
CA TYR A 380 6.63 10.37 -13.16
C TYR A 380 5.28 10.94 -12.76
N MET A 381 5.17 11.37 -11.51
CA MET A 381 4.08 12.22 -11.06
C MET A 381 4.65 13.61 -10.81
N THR A 382 4.08 14.63 -11.41
CA THR A 382 4.58 16.01 -11.31
C THR A 382 3.44 16.91 -10.88
N LEU A 383 3.67 17.68 -9.81
CA LEU A 383 2.83 18.80 -9.41
C LEU A 383 3.53 20.08 -9.91
N THR A 384 2.84 20.94 -10.64
CA THR A 384 3.39 22.21 -11.12
C THR A 384 2.44 23.35 -10.77
N GLU A 385 2.96 24.41 -10.17
CA GLU A 385 2.20 25.64 -9.92
C GLU A 385 2.16 26.45 -11.22
N ILE A 386 0.97 26.57 -11.83
CA ILE A 386 0.80 27.31 -13.08
C ILE A 386 0.67 28.81 -12.78
N ASP A 387 -0.18 29.14 -11.81
CA ASP A 387 -0.41 30.49 -11.31
C ASP A 387 -0.82 30.43 -9.82
N SER A 388 -1.31 31.55 -9.28
CA SER A 388 -1.63 31.66 -7.85
C SER A 388 -2.78 30.77 -7.38
N ASP A 389 -3.64 30.33 -8.30
CA ASP A 389 -4.87 29.61 -8.04
C ASP A 389 -4.99 28.29 -8.81
N THR A 390 -4.02 27.95 -9.64
CA THR A 390 -4.05 26.75 -10.49
C THR A 390 -2.80 25.91 -10.30
N LEU A 391 -3.01 24.65 -9.95
CA LEU A 391 -1.99 23.62 -10.01
C LEU A 391 -2.27 22.69 -11.18
N GLU A 392 -1.23 22.20 -11.81
CA GLU A 392 -1.32 21.09 -12.76
C GLU A 392 -0.70 19.85 -12.12
N VAL A 393 -1.39 18.73 -12.28
CA VAL A 393 -0.87 17.41 -11.94
C VAL A 393 -0.72 16.60 -13.22
N VAL A 394 0.46 16.04 -13.42
CA VAL A 394 0.76 15.16 -14.56
C VAL A 394 1.26 13.82 -14.03
N TYR A 395 0.63 12.73 -14.45
CA TYR A 395 1.13 11.37 -14.28
C TYR A 395 1.50 10.79 -15.64
N ASP A 396 2.79 10.61 -15.89
CA ASP A 396 3.34 10.10 -17.13
C ASP A 396 3.95 8.72 -16.88
N HIS A 397 3.43 7.69 -17.52
CA HIS A 397 3.81 6.29 -17.28
C HIS A 397 4.27 5.65 -18.59
N CYS A 398 5.40 4.93 -18.55
CA CYS A 398 5.81 4.03 -19.63
C CYS A 398 6.18 2.64 -19.12
N SER A 399 5.80 1.60 -19.85
CA SER A 399 6.20 0.22 -19.52
C SER A 399 6.10 -0.72 -20.73
N GLY A 400 6.80 -1.84 -20.64
CA GLY A 400 6.72 -2.95 -21.58
C GLY A 400 5.40 -3.72 -21.46
N CYS A 401 4.76 -3.97 -22.59
CA CYS A 401 3.51 -4.68 -22.74
C CYS A 401 3.71 -5.86 -23.71
N MET A 402 3.09 -7.00 -23.42
CA MET A 402 3.28 -8.22 -24.22
C MET A 402 2.66 -8.13 -25.62
N ASN A 403 1.53 -7.43 -25.72
CA ASN A 403 0.78 -7.22 -26.95
C ASN A 403 -0.11 -5.97 -26.82
N GLU A 404 -0.88 -5.65 -27.86
CA GLU A 404 -1.74 -4.45 -27.88
C GLU A 404 -2.88 -4.52 -26.85
N GLU A 405 -3.46 -5.69 -26.63
CA GLU A 405 -4.53 -5.90 -25.65
C GLU A 405 -4.04 -5.64 -24.21
N HIS A 406 -2.85 -6.16 -23.87
CA HIS A 406 -2.21 -5.88 -22.59
C HIS A 406 -1.90 -4.37 -22.46
N ALA A 407 -1.48 -3.70 -23.54
CA ALA A 407 -1.26 -2.26 -23.50
C ALA A 407 -2.57 -1.46 -23.24
N GLN A 408 -3.71 -1.90 -23.78
CA GLN A 408 -5.02 -1.31 -23.51
C GLN A 408 -5.45 -1.53 -22.05
N TYR A 409 -5.24 -2.74 -21.52
CA TYR A 409 -5.49 -3.04 -20.11
C TYR A 409 -4.64 -2.14 -19.19
N CYS A 410 -3.34 -2.02 -19.46
CA CYS A 410 -2.42 -1.18 -18.69
C CYS A 410 -2.85 0.29 -18.68
N LEU A 411 -3.36 0.81 -19.81
CA LEU A 411 -3.90 2.17 -19.85
C LEU A 411 -5.06 2.35 -18.86
N VAL A 412 -5.98 1.40 -18.76
CA VAL A 412 -7.07 1.52 -17.78
C VAL A 412 -6.54 1.40 -16.35
N ASP A 413 -5.63 0.45 -16.10
CA ASP A 413 -5.05 0.23 -14.76
C ASP A 413 -4.25 1.45 -14.26
N TRP A 414 -3.42 2.05 -15.11
CA TRP A 414 -2.65 3.26 -14.77
C TRP A 414 -3.54 4.48 -14.55
N GLY A 415 -4.66 4.57 -15.27
CA GLY A 415 -5.68 5.58 -15.00
C GLY A 415 -6.32 5.42 -13.61
N HIS A 416 -6.56 4.18 -13.17
CA HIS A 416 -7.06 3.92 -11.81
C HIS A 416 -6.08 4.36 -10.72
N ILE A 417 -4.77 4.24 -10.95
CA ILE A 417 -3.75 4.74 -10.01
C ILE A 417 -3.94 6.24 -9.78
N CYS A 418 -4.12 7.03 -10.85
CA CYS A 418 -4.31 8.48 -10.76
C CYS A 418 -5.57 8.84 -9.96
N ILE A 419 -6.69 8.19 -10.27
CA ILE A 419 -7.99 8.45 -9.63
C ILE A 419 -7.95 8.09 -8.15
N ARG A 420 -7.35 6.95 -7.80
CA ARG A 420 -7.28 6.49 -6.41
C ARG A 420 -6.26 7.28 -5.60
N TRP A 421 -5.14 7.66 -6.20
CA TRP A 421 -4.21 8.62 -5.60
C TRP A 421 -4.95 9.92 -5.27
N GLU A 422 -5.68 10.48 -6.23
CA GLU A 422 -6.46 11.71 -6.03
C GLU A 422 -7.45 11.56 -4.88
N GLN A 423 -8.16 10.43 -4.78
CA GLN A 423 -9.09 10.16 -3.68
C GLN A 423 -8.42 10.08 -2.30
N LEU A 424 -7.15 9.68 -2.23
CA LEU A 424 -6.39 9.59 -0.99
C LEU A 424 -5.81 10.94 -0.55
N VAL A 425 -5.39 11.78 -1.49
CA VAL A 425 -4.70 13.06 -1.18
C VAL A 425 -5.60 14.28 -1.24
N THR A 426 -6.78 14.17 -1.87
CA THR A 426 -7.73 15.27 -1.93
C THR A 426 -8.54 15.28 -0.63
N PRO A 427 -8.71 16.44 0.04
CA PRO A 427 -9.61 16.54 1.17
C PRO A 427 -11.00 16.10 0.72
N SER A 428 -11.58 15.13 1.44
CA SER A 428 -12.93 14.63 1.18
C SER A 428 -13.90 15.81 1.14
N ARG A 429 -14.27 16.22 -0.08
CA ARG A 429 -15.41 17.09 -0.33
C ARG A 429 -16.68 16.26 -0.15
N THR A 430 -16.84 15.66 1.02
CA THR A 430 -18.19 15.35 1.49
C THR A 430 -18.87 16.70 1.60
N LEU A 431 -19.85 16.94 0.73
CA LEU A 431 -20.81 18.03 0.90
C LEU A 431 -21.25 17.99 2.35
N ALA A 432 -20.88 19.01 3.12
CA ALA A 432 -21.50 19.25 4.41
C ALA A 432 -22.96 19.59 4.10
N PHE A 433 -23.84 18.59 4.24
CA PHE A 433 -25.28 18.77 4.14
C PHE A 433 -25.86 19.11 5.51
#